data_AF-A0A381TBN3-F1
#
_entry.id   AF-A0A381TBN3-F1
#
_cell.length_a   1.000
_cell.length_b   1.000
_cell.length_c   1.000
_cell.angle_alpha   90.00
_cell.angle_beta   90.00
_cell.angle_gamma   90.00
#
_symmetry.space_group_name_H-M   'P 1'
#
loop_
_entity.id
_entity.type
_entity.pdbx_description
1 polymer ?
#
loop_
_entity_poly.entity_id
_entity_poly.type
_entity_poly.pdbx_seq_one_letter_code
_entity_poly.pdbx_strand_id
1 'polypeptide(L)'
;MTINKHPDMMDPPIGKSVVGTSTKPLNELEKNVISTLDEDKVSDLAECLFTLNNRHYGPIAGAYVAVCTIEGKEWCVGQLNADRAKPLILFEDKVFNTPEEAQIEAVRLKEERGESVPCRNH
;
A
#
# COMPACT_ATOMS: atom_id res chain seq x y z
N MET A 1 -27.16 -2.66 4.13
CA MET A 1 -26.28 -3.05 3.01
C MET A 1 -25.28 -1.92 2.83
N THR A 2 -24.08 -2.08 3.35
CA THR A 2 -23.01 -1.09 3.21
C THR A 2 -22.47 -1.22 1.79
N ILE A 3 -22.86 -0.29 0.93
CA ILE A 3 -22.43 -0.23 -0.46
C ILE A 3 -20.93 0.07 -0.42
N ASN A 4 -20.11 -0.88 -0.86
CA ASN A 4 -18.66 -0.74 -0.83
C ASN A 4 -18.26 0.42 -1.75
N LYS A 5 -17.63 1.46 -1.19
CA LYS A 5 -17.26 2.69 -1.93
C LYS A 5 -16.08 2.49 -2.89
N HIS A 6 -15.49 1.29 -2.94
CA HIS A 6 -14.34 0.96 -3.76
C HIS A 6 -14.70 -0.16 -4.74
N PRO A 7 -15.00 0.16 -6.02
CA PRO A 7 -15.43 -0.82 -7.02
C PRO A 7 -14.36 -1.88 -7.35
N ASP A 8 -13.12 -1.67 -6.90
CA ASP A 8 -11.96 -2.51 -7.20
C ASP A 8 -11.67 -3.56 -6.12
N MET A 9 -12.52 -3.72 -5.10
CA MET A 9 -12.30 -4.63 -3.96
C MET A 9 -13.34 -5.75 -3.94
N MET A 10 -12.94 -6.98 -3.64
CA MET A 10 -13.93 -8.04 -3.33
C MET A 10 -14.57 -7.79 -1.96
N ASP A 11 -15.90 -7.86 -1.92
CA ASP A 11 -16.67 -7.85 -0.67
C ASP A 11 -16.27 -9.06 0.20
N PRO A 12 -16.00 -8.87 1.51
CA PRO A 12 -15.77 -10.00 2.40
C PRO A 12 -17.03 -10.87 2.49
N PRO A 13 -16.91 -12.22 2.46
CA PRO A 13 -18.05 -13.12 2.59
C PRO A 13 -18.80 -12.87 3.91
N ILE A 14 -20.13 -12.88 3.85
CA ILE A 14 -21.00 -12.65 5.02
C ILE A 14 -20.62 -13.62 6.15
N GLY A 15 -20.34 -13.07 7.34
CA GLY A 15 -20.02 -13.84 8.54
C GLY A 15 -18.55 -14.26 8.69
N LYS A 16 -17.64 -13.81 7.82
CA LYS A 16 -16.20 -14.05 7.95
C LYS A 16 -15.43 -12.73 8.06
N SER A 17 -14.54 -12.63 9.06
CA SER A 17 -13.51 -11.58 9.08
C SER A 17 -12.38 -11.99 8.14
N VAL A 18 -12.52 -11.71 6.84
CA VAL A 18 -11.44 -11.87 5.86
C VAL A 18 -10.95 -10.49 5.46
N VAL A 19 -9.63 -10.32 5.30
CA VAL A 19 -9.07 -9.08 4.75
C VAL A 19 -9.47 -9.00 3.27
N GLY A 20 -10.09 -7.89 2.86
CA GLY A 20 -10.47 -7.62 1.49
C GLY A 20 -9.24 -7.60 0.57
N THR A 21 -9.40 -8.14 -0.63
CA THR A 21 -8.35 -8.23 -1.63
C THR A 21 -8.77 -7.43 -2.87
N SER A 22 -7.88 -6.60 -3.37
CA SER A 22 -8.07 -5.82 -4.58
C SER A 22 -8.09 -6.75 -5.78
N THR A 23 -8.97 -6.45 -6.72
CA THR A 23 -9.08 -7.12 -8.01
C THR A 23 -8.05 -6.61 -9.02
N LYS A 24 -7.31 -5.54 -8.69
CA LYS A 24 -6.29 -4.98 -9.56
C LYS A 24 -5.02 -5.84 -9.52
N PRO A 25 -4.46 -6.22 -10.68
CA PRO A 25 -3.21 -6.94 -10.73
C PRO A 25 -2.05 -6.07 -10.24
N LEU A 26 -1.00 -6.71 -9.75
CA LEU A 26 0.27 -6.07 -9.45
C LEU A 26 0.91 -5.53 -10.74
N ASN A 27 1.47 -4.33 -10.68
CA ASN A 27 2.32 -3.79 -11.74
C ASN A 27 3.71 -4.46 -11.72
N GLU A 28 4.58 -4.13 -12.67
CA GLU A 28 5.88 -4.80 -12.80
C GLU A 28 6.80 -4.54 -11.60
N LEU A 29 6.81 -3.30 -11.09
CA LEU A 29 7.61 -2.92 -9.92
C LEU A 29 7.14 -3.67 -8.66
N GLU A 30 5.82 -3.72 -8.44
CA GLU A 30 5.23 -4.43 -7.32
C GLU A 30 5.49 -5.93 -7.40
N LYS A 31 5.40 -6.53 -8.58
CA LYS A 31 5.75 -7.95 -8.78
C LYS A 31 7.21 -8.20 -8.44
N ASN A 32 8.13 -7.36 -8.90
CA ASN A 32 9.56 -7.54 -8.65
C ASN A 32 9.89 -7.47 -7.15
N VAL A 33 9.24 -6.56 -6.42
CA VAL A 33 9.45 -6.40 -4.98
C VAL A 33 8.74 -7.48 -4.16
N ILE A 34 7.51 -7.85 -4.50
CA ILE A 34 6.67 -8.75 -3.70
C ILE A 34 6.97 -10.23 -3.98
N SER A 35 7.30 -10.60 -5.22
CA SER A 35 7.47 -12.02 -5.60
C SER A 35 8.63 -12.72 -4.90
N THR A 36 9.61 -11.96 -4.38
CA THR A 36 10.74 -12.50 -3.63
C THR A 36 10.48 -12.59 -2.13
N LEU A 37 9.34 -12.09 -1.65
CA LEU A 37 9.00 -12.05 -0.23
C LEU A 37 8.19 -13.28 0.19
N ASP A 38 8.28 -13.61 1.47
CA ASP A 38 7.50 -14.68 2.10
C ASP A 38 6.01 -14.29 2.14
N GLU A 39 5.16 -15.10 1.51
CA GLU A 39 3.71 -14.85 1.39
C GLU A 39 3.02 -14.73 2.75
N ASP A 40 3.42 -15.51 3.75
CA ASP A 40 2.84 -15.45 5.10
C ASP A 40 3.21 -14.13 5.78
N LYS A 41 4.44 -13.65 5.57
CA LYS A 41 4.88 -12.34 6.10
C LYS A 41 4.20 -11.17 5.40
N VAL A 42 3.99 -11.27 4.09
CA VAL A 42 3.21 -10.30 3.30
C VAL A 42 1.76 -10.24 3.81
N SER A 43 1.19 -11.41 4.14
CA SER A 43 -0.12 -11.49 4.77
C SER A 43 -0.16 -10.85 6.17
N ASP A 44 0.80 -11.16 7.05
CA ASP A 44 0.92 -10.56 8.39
C ASP A 44 1.01 -9.03 8.29
N LEU A 45 1.75 -8.52 7.31
CA LEU A 45 1.87 -7.09 7.03
C LEU A 45 0.52 -6.49 6.65
N ALA A 46 -0.25 -7.13 5.77
CA ALA A 46 -1.56 -6.64 5.36
C ALA A 46 -2.56 -6.53 6.53
N GLU A 47 -2.54 -7.47 7.47
CA GLU A 47 -3.35 -7.40 8.69
C GLU A 47 -2.94 -6.23 9.60
N CYS A 48 -1.64 -5.97 9.71
CA CYS A 48 -1.10 -4.81 10.41
C CYS A 48 -1.57 -3.50 9.74
N LEU A 49 -1.44 -3.41 8.41
CA LEU A 49 -1.87 -2.27 7.62
C LEU A 49 -3.39 -2.03 7.72
N PHE A 50 -4.20 -3.09 7.72
CA PHE A 50 -5.64 -2.99 7.95
C PHE A 50 -5.96 -2.40 9.33
N THR A 51 -5.26 -2.84 10.36
CA THR A 51 -5.43 -2.31 11.71
C THR A 51 -5.01 -0.83 11.79
N LEU A 52 -3.92 -0.46 11.13
CA LEU A 52 -3.44 0.92 11.05
C LEU A 52 -4.38 1.82 10.23
N ASN A 53 -5.08 1.27 9.23
CA ASN A 53 -6.04 1.99 8.41
C ASN A 53 -7.45 2.05 9.02
N ASN A 54 -7.57 2.01 10.35
CA ASN A 54 -8.85 1.99 11.06
C ASN A 54 -9.81 0.89 10.60
N ARG A 55 -9.27 -0.29 10.24
CA ARG A 55 -10.03 -1.43 9.73
C ARG A 55 -10.76 -1.12 8.42
N HIS A 56 -10.18 -0.22 7.62
CA HIS A 56 -10.58 0.00 6.23
C HIS A 56 -9.56 -0.65 5.28
N TYR A 57 -10.07 -1.19 4.18
CA TYR A 57 -9.24 -1.72 3.11
C TYR A 57 -8.80 -0.60 2.17
N GLY A 58 -7.72 -0.85 1.43
CA GLY A 58 -7.26 0.06 0.41
C GLY A 58 -6.10 0.98 0.86
N PRO A 59 -5.74 1.94 0.00
CA PRO A 59 -4.57 2.79 0.21
C PRO A 59 -4.69 3.58 1.51
N ILE A 60 -3.61 3.60 2.30
CA ILE A 60 -3.57 4.32 3.57
C ILE A 60 -3.20 5.77 3.26
N ALA A 61 -4.15 6.68 3.47
CA ALA A 61 -3.94 8.11 3.26
C ALA A 61 -2.73 8.61 4.07
N GLY A 62 -1.86 9.41 3.44
CA GLY A 62 -0.70 9.99 4.09
C GLY A 62 0.45 9.03 4.43
N ALA A 63 0.34 7.74 4.10
CA ALA A 63 1.36 6.71 4.35
C ALA A 63 2.20 6.42 3.09
N TYR A 64 2.97 7.42 2.67
CA TYR A 64 3.89 7.33 1.54
C TYR A 64 5.23 6.75 1.97
N VAL A 65 5.82 5.93 1.12
CA VAL A 65 7.08 5.21 1.38
C VAL A 65 8.01 5.30 0.16
N ALA A 66 9.32 5.27 0.41
CA ALA A 66 10.33 5.07 -0.61
C ALA A 66 10.82 3.61 -0.51
N VAL A 67 10.78 2.89 -1.62
CA VAL A 67 11.10 1.45 -1.67
C VAL A 67 12.21 1.23 -2.68
N CYS A 68 13.24 0.52 -2.26
CA CYS A 68 14.32 0.11 -3.16
C CYS A 68 13.79 -0.99 -4.09
N THR A 69 13.69 -0.71 -5.38
CA THR A 69 13.28 -1.65 -6.42
C THR A 69 14.48 -2.41 -6.99
N ILE A 70 15.64 -1.75 -7.05
CA ILE A 70 16.92 -2.33 -7.42
C ILE A 70 17.97 -1.90 -6.41
N GLU A 71 18.59 -2.88 -5.75
CA GLU A 71 19.56 -2.66 -4.68
C GLU A 71 20.63 -1.63 -5.07
N GLY A 72 20.69 -0.54 -4.30
CA GLY A 72 21.69 0.53 -4.46
C GLY A 72 21.61 1.34 -5.75
N LYS A 73 20.54 1.18 -6.55
CA LYS A 73 20.41 1.83 -7.87
C LYS A 73 19.09 2.57 -8.05
N GLU A 74 18.00 1.97 -7.59
CA GLU A 74 16.67 2.45 -7.94
C GLU A 74 15.74 2.43 -6.73
N TRP A 75 15.06 3.57 -6.54
CA TRP A 75 14.14 3.82 -5.45
C TRP A 75 12.84 4.36 -6.03
N CYS A 76 11.74 3.66 -5.78
CA CYS A 76 10.42 4.05 -6.22
C CYS A 76 9.61 4.59 -5.05
N VAL A 77 8.87 5.68 -5.29
CA VAL A 77 7.88 6.17 -4.33
C VAL A 77 6.62 5.34 -4.44
N GLY A 78 5.99 5.06 -3.31
CA GLY A 78 4.76 4.32 -3.24
C GLY A 78 3.89 4.71 -2.05
N GLN A 79 2.79 3.99 -1.90
CA GLN A 79 1.84 4.14 -0.81
C GLN A 79 1.53 2.76 -0.21
N LEU A 80 1.46 2.71 1.12
CA LEU A 80 1.02 1.50 1.82
C LEU A 80 -0.47 1.24 1.56
N ASN A 81 -0.83 -0.03 1.40
CA ASN A 81 -2.18 -0.45 1.05
C ASN A 81 -2.63 -1.57 2.00
N ALA A 82 -3.78 -1.38 2.65
CA ALA A 82 -4.36 -2.38 3.54
C ALA A 82 -5.04 -3.49 2.73
N ASP A 83 -4.21 -4.33 2.13
CA ASP A 83 -4.60 -5.36 1.17
C ASP A 83 -3.65 -6.56 1.23
N ARG A 84 -4.21 -7.78 1.25
CA ARG A 84 -3.44 -9.02 1.39
C ARG A 84 -2.63 -9.38 0.14
N ALA A 85 -3.14 -9.11 -1.05
CA ALA A 85 -2.43 -9.41 -2.30
C ALA A 85 -1.52 -8.26 -2.72
N LYS A 86 -1.84 -7.03 -2.30
CA LYS A 86 -1.14 -5.82 -2.72
C LYS A 86 -0.86 -4.90 -1.53
N PRO A 87 0.02 -5.25 -0.59
CA PRO A 87 0.26 -4.41 0.60
C PRO A 87 1.00 -3.09 0.30
N LEU A 88 1.51 -2.94 -0.92
CA LEU A 88 2.28 -1.80 -1.38
C LEU A 88 1.83 -1.44 -2.80
N ILE A 89 1.62 -0.14 -3.04
CA ILE A 89 1.35 0.42 -4.37
C ILE A 89 2.57 1.24 -4.77
N LEU A 90 3.24 0.89 -5.86
CA LEU A 90 4.39 1.65 -6.37
C LEU A 90 3.97 2.55 -7.55
N PHE A 91 4.42 3.80 -7.53
CA PHE A 91 4.14 4.80 -8.57
C PHE A 91 5.22 4.72 -9.65
N GLU A 92 4.90 4.10 -10.79
CA GLU A 92 5.83 3.84 -11.89
C GLU A 92 6.42 5.13 -12.51
N ASP A 93 5.76 6.28 -12.31
CA ASP A 93 6.23 7.60 -12.74
C ASP A 93 7.19 8.29 -11.75
N LYS A 94 7.47 7.67 -10.59
CA LYS A 94 8.23 8.26 -9.47
C LYS A 94 9.40 7.38 -9.03
N VAL A 95 10.31 7.18 -9.97
CA VAL A 95 11.52 6.39 -9.81
C VAL A 95 12.73 7.32 -9.73
N PHE A 96 13.59 7.09 -8.74
CA PHE A 96 14.73 7.92 -8.39
C PHE A 96 15.99 7.07 -8.22
N ASN A 97 17.16 7.72 -8.32
CA ASN A 97 18.45 7.04 -8.20
C ASN A 97 18.93 6.97 -6.74
N THR A 98 18.33 7.76 -5.85
CA THR A 98 18.74 7.87 -4.44
C THR A 98 17.54 7.74 -3.49
N PRO A 99 17.74 7.17 -2.29
CA PRO A 99 16.70 7.10 -1.28
C PRO A 99 16.26 8.50 -0.83
N GLU A 100 17.17 9.47 -0.79
CA GLU A 100 16.87 10.83 -0.34
C GLU A 100 15.90 11.54 -1.29
N GLU A 101 16.11 11.44 -2.61
CA GLU A 101 15.20 12.01 -3.61
C GLU A 101 13.80 11.40 -3.52
N ALA A 102 13.73 10.06 -3.39
CA ALA A 102 12.46 9.36 -3.25
C ALA A 102 11.74 9.75 -1.94
N GLN A 103 12.46 9.90 -0.83
CA GLN A 103 11.88 10.36 0.44
C GLN A 103 11.35 11.79 0.36
N ILE A 104 12.08 12.69 -0.28
CA ILE A 104 11.66 14.08 -0.50
C ILE A 104 10.36 14.11 -1.33
N GLU A 105 10.29 13.34 -2.42
CA GLU A 105 9.07 13.27 -3.24
C GLU A 105 7.90 12.63 -2.48
N ALA A 106 8.15 11.62 -1.64
CA ALA A 106 7.12 11.01 -0.79
C ALA A 106 6.52 12.04 0.21
N VAL A 107 7.37 12.88 0.81
CA VAL A 107 6.92 13.99 1.68
C VAL A 107 6.15 15.02 0.87
N ARG A 108 6.64 15.38 -0.31
CA ARG A 108 5.97 16.34 -1.21
C ARG A 108 4.57 15.86 -1.60
N LEU A 109 4.41 14.58 -1.94
CA LEU A 109 3.11 13.99 -2.27
C LEU A 109 2.14 14.02 -1.10
N LYS A 110 2.64 13.76 0.11
CA LYS A 110 1.85 13.84 1.33
C LYS A 110 1.31 15.25 1.54
N GLU A 111 2.16 16.26 1.37
CA GLU A 111 1.80 17.67 1.49
C GLU A 111 0.84 18.12 0.39
N GLU A 112 1.13 17.76 -0.87
CA GLU A 112 0.34 18.11 -2.05
C GLU A 112 -1.09 17.57 -1.97
N ARG A 113 -1.26 16.35 -1.47
CA ARG A 113 -2.58 15.71 -1.32
C ARG A 113 -3.30 16.12 -0.04
N GLY A 114 -2.63 16.81 0.89
CA GLY A 114 -3.21 17.24 2.17
C GLY A 114 -3.73 16.08 3.02
N GLU A 115 -3.18 14.87 2.83
CA GLU A 115 -3.67 13.66 3.48
C GLU A 115 -3.06 13.52 4.87
N SER A 116 -3.92 13.40 5.88
CA SER A 116 -3.49 13.00 7.23
C SER A 116 -3.49 11.48 7.33
N VAL A 117 -2.45 10.92 7.96
CA VAL A 117 -2.45 9.50 8.34
C VAL A 117 -3.65 9.21 9.25
N PRO A 118 -4.37 8.09 9.04
CA PRO A 118 -5.51 7.75 9.87
C PRO A 118 -5.11 7.71 11.35
N CYS A 119 -5.79 8.48 12.19
CA CYS A 119 -5.60 8.45 13.63
C CYS A 119 -6.08 7.10 14.16
N ARG A 120 -5.30 6.43 15.02
CA ARG A 120 -5.76 5.21 15.72
C ARG A 120 -7.01 5.57 16.52
N ASN A 121 -8.13 4.89 16.24
CA ASN A 121 -9.28 4.92 17.13
C ASN A 121 -8.84 4.46 18.53
N HIS A 122 -9.00 5.32 19.54
CA HIS A 122 -8.81 5.00 20.95
C HIS A 122 -9.95 4.10 21.46
#